data_AF-A0A1F2X7B8-F1
#
_entry.id   AF-A0A1F2X7B8-F1
#
_cell.length_a   1.000
_cell.length_b   1.000
_cell.length_c   1.000
_cell.angle_alpha   90.00
_cell.angle_beta   90.00
_cell.angle_gamma   90.00
#
_symmetry.space_group_name_H-M   'P 1'
#
loop_
_entity.id
_entity.type
_entity.pdbx_description
1 polymer ?
#
loop_
_entity_poly.entity_id
_entity_poly.type
_entity_poly.pdbx_seq_one_letter_code
_entity_poly.pdbx_strand_id
1 'polypeptide(L)'
;MTRVEESKGGMDEMVSPLPENEASYSPLQLYFLRRLNRLLRLRHEQGRELNGEGVRLIDRAIYSAYCDACDVGVADQAQNLLRRLPVSSSRRSEG
;
A
#
# COMPACT_ATOMS: atom_id res chain seq x y z
N MET A 1 -27.62 39.34 4.24
CA MET A 1 -27.80 37.90 4.58
C MET A 1 -26.84 37.11 3.71
N THR A 2 -25.63 36.89 4.20
CA THR A 2 -24.55 36.20 3.46
C THR A 2 -24.61 34.71 3.73
N ARG A 3 -24.65 33.94 2.64
CA ARG A 3 -24.72 32.48 2.57
C ARG A 3 -23.41 31.89 3.09
N VAL A 4 -23.49 31.11 4.17
CA VAL A 4 -22.38 30.31 4.69
C VAL A 4 -22.18 29.14 3.73
N GLU A 5 -21.04 29.10 3.06
CA GLU A 5 -20.60 27.92 2.30
C GLU A 5 -19.78 27.03 3.24
N GLU A 6 -20.37 25.88 3.58
CA GLU A 6 -19.71 24.83 4.33
C GLU A 6 -18.57 24.25 3.50
N SER A 7 -17.34 24.62 3.86
CA SER A 7 -16.11 23.96 3.38
C SER A 7 -16.09 22.52 3.91
N LYS A 8 -16.54 21.60 3.08
CA LYS A 8 -16.47 20.15 3.34
C LYS A 8 -15.02 19.71 3.11
N GLY A 9 -14.30 19.53 4.23
CA GLY A 9 -12.89 19.17 4.26
C GLY A 9 -12.57 17.92 3.43
N GLY A 10 -11.57 18.06 2.56
CA GLY A 10 -11.00 16.99 1.75
C GLY A 10 -10.26 15.97 2.60
N MET A 11 -10.83 14.78 2.68
CA MET A 11 -10.14 13.55 3.08
C MET A 11 -10.16 12.51 1.94
N ASP A 12 -10.48 12.96 0.73
CA ASP A 12 -10.61 12.13 -0.48
C ASP A 12 -9.32 12.15 -1.34
N GLU A 13 -8.29 12.89 -0.92
CA GLU A 13 -7.14 13.20 -1.79
C GLU A 13 -5.86 12.42 -1.43
N MET A 14 -5.94 11.20 -0.90
CA MET A 14 -4.72 10.36 -0.74
C MET A 14 -4.93 8.84 -0.90
N VAL A 15 -5.99 8.39 -1.59
CA VAL A 15 -6.09 6.98 -2.03
C VAL A 15 -5.82 6.92 -3.53
N SER A 16 -4.59 6.54 -3.89
CA SER A 16 -4.27 6.18 -5.27
C SER A 16 -5.20 5.05 -5.73
N PRO A 17 -5.70 5.09 -6.97
CA PRO A 17 -6.73 4.17 -7.42
C PRO A 17 -6.20 2.75 -7.35
N LEU A 18 -6.86 1.93 -6.55
CA LEU A 18 -6.74 0.48 -6.65
C LEU A 18 -7.22 0.09 -8.06
N PRO A 19 -6.89 -1.12 -8.56
CA PRO A 19 -7.41 -1.56 -9.85
C PRO A 19 -8.93 -1.36 -9.95
N GLU A 20 -9.41 -1.06 -11.17
CA GLU A 20 -10.68 -0.42 -11.58
C GLU A 20 -12.00 -1.06 -11.08
N ASN A 21 -11.96 -1.95 -10.09
CA ASN A 21 -13.11 -2.70 -9.60
C ASN A 21 -13.20 -2.73 -8.06
N GLU A 22 -12.98 -1.59 -7.40
CA GLU A 22 -13.10 -1.46 -5.93
C GLU A 22 -14.46 -1.94 -5.39
N ALA A 23 -15.53 -1.79 -6.18
CA ALA A 23 -16.89 -2.21 -5.83
C ALA A 23 -17.09 -3.74 -5.77
N SER A 24 -16.16 -4.53 -6.32
CA SER A 24 -16.24 -6.00 -6.31
C SER A 24 -15.55 -6.64 -5.10
N TYR A 25 -14.93 -5.85 -4.22
CA TYR A 25 -14.24 -6.37 -3.03
C TYR A 25 -15.03 -6.10 -1.77
N SER A 26 -14.99 -7.05 -0.84
CA SER A 26 -15.45 -6.81 0.52
C SER A 26 -14.59 -5.72 1.19
N PRO A 27 -15.12 -5.00 2.21
CA PRO A 27 -14.35 -4.00 2.95
C PRO A 27 -13.03 -4.54 3.52
N LEU A 28 -13.02 -5.82 3.94
CA LEU A 28 -11.83 -6.49 4.46
C LEU A 28 -10.77 -6.71 3.38
N GLN A 29 -11.18 -7.20 2.20
CA GLN A 29 -10.28 -7.37 1.07
C GLN A 29 -9.69 -6.03 0.62
N LEU A 30 -10.52 -4.99 0.55
CA LEU A 30 -10.08 -3.65 0.19
C LEU A 30 -9.08 -3.09 1.20
N TYR A 31 -9.30 -3.32 2.50
CA TYR A 31 -8.38 -2.93 3.56
C TYR A 31 -6.98 -3.54 3.36
N PHE A 32 -6.89 -4.85 3.11
CA PHE A 32 -5.60 -5.51 2.90
C PHE A 32 -4.89 -5.05 1.63
N LEU A 33 -5.62 -4.85 0.52
CA LEU A 33 -5.04 -4.32 -0.71
C LEU A 33 -4.53 -2.87 -0.55
N ARG A 34 -5.29 -2.01 0.13
CA ARG A 34 -4.86 -0.62 0.46
C ARG A 34 -3.63 -0.62 1.34
N ARG A 35 -3.61 -1.48 2.36
CA ARG A 35 -2.48 -1.61 3.28
C ARG A 35 -1.22 -2.07 2.54
N LEU A 36 -1.33 -3.09 1.70
CA LEU A 36 -0.22 -3.60 0.89
C LEU A 36 0.32 -2.52 -0.05
N ASN A 37 -0.55 -1.82 -0.77
CA ASN A 37 -0.15 -0.72 -1.67
C ASN A 37 0.61 0.37 -0.92
N ARG A 38 0.09 0.82 0.24
CA ARG A 38 0.76 1.83 1.08
C ARG A 38 2.17 1.40 1.49
N LEU A 39 2.33 0.14 1.92
CA LEU A 39 3.63 -0.38 2.34
C LEU A 39 4.61 -0.48 1.16
N LEU A 40 4.15 -0.89 -0.02
CA LEU A 40 4.96 -0.93 -1.23
C LEU A 40 5.43 0.46 -1.65
N ARG A 41 4.55 1.46 -1.59
CA ARG A 41 4.91 2.86 -1.83
C ARG A 41 5.92 3.37 -0.82
N LEU A 42 5.69 3.13 0.47
CA LEU A 42 6.62 3.51 1.53
C LEU A 42 8.01 2.91 1.28
N ARG A 43 8.05 1.64 0.89
CA ARG A 43 9.28 0.92 0.59
C ARG A 43 10.03 1.44 -0.64
N HIS A 44 9.29 1.91 -1.65
CA HIS A 44 9.82 2.46 -2.88
C HIS A 44 10.28 3.90 -2.72
N GLU A 45 9.44 4.74 -2.10
CA GLU A 45 9.66 6.19 -1.93
C GLU A 45 10.70 6.48 -0.83
N GLN A 46 10.58 5.84 0.34
CA GLN A 46 11.41 6.15 1.52
C GLN A 46 12.49 5.10 1.80
N GLY A 47 12.54 4.01 1.03
CA GLY A 47 13.48 2.91 1.29
C GLY A 47 14.96 3.30 1.25
N ARG A 48 15.30 4.43 0.61
CA ARG A 48 16.67 4.98 0.58
C ARG A 48 17.02 5.81 1.81
N GLU A 49 16.02 6.36 2.48
CA GLU A 49 16.16 7.22 3.66
C GLU A 49 16.11 6.39 4.96
N LEU A 50 15.51 5.20 4.89
CA LEU A 50 15.46 4.26 5.99
C LEU A 50 16.78 3.51 6.16
N ASN A 51 17.15 3.25 7.41
CA ASN A 51 18.24 2.34 7.72
C ASN A 51 17.87 0.88 7.35
N GLY A 52 18.87 0.00 7.34
CA GLY A 52 18.65 -1.41 6.98
C GLY A 52 17.61 -2.14 7.84
N GLU A 53 17.39 -1.72 9.09
CA GLU A 53 16.33 -2.28 9.96
C GLU A 53 14.94 -1.81 9.54
N GLY A 54 14.76 -0.52 9.27
CA GLY A 54 13.51 0.05 8.78
C GLY A 54 13.07 -0.60 7.47
N VAL A 55 14.03 -0.83 6.56
CA VAL A 55 13.79 -1.57 5.31
C VAL A 55 13.29 -2.99 5.60
N ARG A 56 13.96 -3.74 6.49
CA ARG A 56 13.54 -5.11 6.86
C ARG A 56 12.16 -5.16 7.53
N LEU A 57 11.85 -4.18 8.37
CA LEU A 57 10.54 -4.10 9.03
C LEU A 57 9.43 -3.87 8.01
N ILE A 58 9.65 -3.00 7.02
CA ILE A 58 8.69 -2.77 5.96
C ILE A 58 8.55 -4.01 5.07
N ASP A 59 9.67 -4.64 4.68
CA ASP A 59 9.63 -5.87 3.87
C ASP A 59 8.83 -6.98 4.59
N ARG A 60 8.99 -7.12 5.91
CA ARG A 60 8.21 -8.05 6.72
C ARG A 60 6.73 -7.67 6.81
N ALA A 61 6.42 -6.38 6.92
CA ALA A 61 5.04 -5.90 6.92
C ALA A 61 4.36 -6.12 5.56
N ILE A 62 5.08 -5.93 4.44
CA ILE A 62 4.62 -6.23 3.08
C ILE A 62 4.29 -7.71 2.96
N TYR A 63 5.18 -8.59 3.42
CA TYR A 63 4.95 -10.03 3.39
C TYR A 63 3.72 -10.44 4.19
N SER A 64 3.55 -9.93 5.41
CA SER A 64 2.36 -10.20 6.23
C SER A 64 1.09 -9.71 5.54
N ALA A 65 1.08 -8.48 4.99
CA ALA A 65 -0.08 -7.94 4.30
C ALA A 65 -0.42 -8.70 3.01
N TYR A 66 0.60 -9.25 2.33
CA TYR A 66 0.40 -10.14 1.19
C TYR A 66 -0.23 -11.47 1.60
N CYS A 67 0.23 -12.08 2.70
CA CYS A 67 -0.40 -13.30 3.24
C CYS A 67 -1.85 -13.03 3.63
N ASP A 68 -2.12 -11.93 4.35
CA ASP A 68 -3.48 -11.55 4.72
C ASP A 68 -4.38 -11.40 3.47
N ALA A 69 -3.86 -10.78 2.40
CA ALA A 69 -4.55 -10.64 1.12
C ALA A 69 -4.78 -11.99 0.41
N CYS A 70 -3.88 -12.96 0.59
CA CYS A 70 -4.09 -14.33 0.09
C CYS A 70 -5.18 -15.05 0.89
N ASP A 71 -5.17 -14.93 2.22
CA ASP A 71 -6.13 -15.58 3.11
C ASP A 71 -7.56 -15.09 2.88
N VAL A 72 -7.74 -13.82 2.49
CA VAL A 72 -9.04 -13.25 2.13
C VAL A 72 -9.39 -13.39 0.63
N GLY A 73 -8.60 -14.13 -0.15
CA GLY A 73 -8.90 -14.50 -1.53
C GLY A 73 -8.64 -13.43 -2.59
N VAL A 74 -7.76 -12.46 -2.35
CA VAL A 74 -7.37 -11.41 -3.32
C VAL A 74 -5.88 -11.48 -3.67
N ALA A 75 -5.35 -12.69 -3.77
CA ALA A 75 -3.94 -12.95 -4.08
C ALA A 75 -3.51 -12.37 -5.44
N ASP A 76 -4.36 -12.47 -6.47
CA ASP A 76 -4.03 -11.99 -7.82
C ASP A 76 -3.83 -10.47 -7.88
N GLN A 77 -4.70 -9.75 -7.17
CA GLN A 77 -4.64 -8.30 -7.02
C GLN A 77 -3.40 -7.90 -6.23
N ALA A 78 -3.11 -8.63 -5.15
CA ALA A 78 -1.90 -8.42 -4.36
C ALA A 78 -0.62 -8.65 -5.20
N GLN A 79 -0.59 -9.70 -6.02
CA GLN A 79 0.52 -9.94 -6.96
C GLN A 79 0.65 -8.82 -8.00
N ASN A 80 -0.46 -8.32 -8.53
CA ASN A 80 -0.44 -7.21 -9.47
C ASN A 80 0.13 -5.94 -8.82
N LEU A 81 -0.17 -5.68 -7.53
CA LEU A 81 0.46 -4.59 -6.78
C LEU A 81 1.97 -4.78 -6.63
N LEU A 82 2.43 -5.99 -6.29
CA LEU A 82 3.86 -6.31 -6.18
C LEU A 82 4.62 -6.13 -7.51
N ARG A 83 4.00 -6.51 -8.64
CA ARG A 83 4.60 -6.33 -9.98
C ARG A 83 4.73 -4.85 -10.37
N ARG A 84 3.76 -4.01 -9.98
CA ARG A 84 3.76 -2.57 -10.27
C ARG A 84 4.81 -1.80 -9.48
N LEU A 85 5.03 -2.20 -8.23
CA LEU A 85 5.98 -1.55 -7.32
C LEU A 85 7.01 -2.59 -6.86
N PRO A 86 7.97 -2.96 -7.73
CA PRO A 86 8.99 -3.92 -7.38
C PRO A 86 9.78 -3.40 -6.19
N VAL A 87 9.79 -4.17 -5.12
CA VAL A 87 10.63 -3.90 -3.97
C VAL A 87 12.06 -4.26 -4.37
N SER A 88 12.88 -3.26 -4.68
CA SER A 88 14.31 -3.48 -4.93
C SER A 88 14.91 -4.12 -3.68
N SER A 89 15.25 -5.41 -3.76
CA SER A 89 16.06 -6.07 -2.75
C SER A 89 17.36 -5.28 -2.69
N SER A 90 17.53 -4.48 -1.64
CA SER A 90 18.79 -3.79 -1.42
C SER A 90 19.82 -4.89 -1.29
N ARG A 91 20.62 -5.10 -2.36
CA ARG A 91 21.72 -6.05 -2.31
C ARG A 91 22.57 -5.56 -1.15
N ARG A 92 22.77 -6.44 -0.18
CA ARG A 92 23.80 -6.31 0.85
C ARG A 92 25.06 -5.71 0.20
N SER A 93 25.25 -4.41 0.37
CA SER A 93 26.56 -3.80 0.18
C SER A 93 27.26 -4.07 1.50
N GLU A 94 27.83 -5.26 1.60
CA GLU A 94 28.78 -5.60 2.65
C GLU A 94 30.06 -4.84 2.35
N GLY A 95 30.50 -4.06 3.35
CA GLY A 95 31.90 -3.71 3.65
C GLY A 95 32.70 -3.01 2.58
#